data_AF-A0A0G2BPD7-F1
#
_entry.id   AF-A0A0G2BPD7-F1
#
_cell.length_a   1.000
_cell.length_b   1.000
_cell.length_c   1.000
_cell.angle_alpha   90.00
_cell.angle_beta   90.00
_cell.angle_gamma   90.00
#
_symmetry.space_group_name_H-M   'P 1'
#
loop_
_entity.id
_entity.type
_entity.pdbx_description
1 polymer ?
#
loop_
_entity_poly.entity_id
_entity_poly.type
_entity_poly.pdbx_seq_one_letter_code
_entity_poly.pdbx_strand_id
1 'polypeptide(L)'
;MFNPDTPVAACQAVVIDPAHQRFGQVAAIRYHDWQEYGVLGLTFPCGETGEFRDGLLSDDLELPQATVFHRKDAADILRLQANLPQIRPTLAAFTAVVGTEDLPREFRQSAKSAFWEVIRKATGEQRAAA
;
A
#
# COMPACT_ATOMS: atom_id res chain seq x y z
N MET A 1 11.41 -6.63 1.44
CA MET A 1 10.76 -6.48 0.11
C MET A 1 10.19 -7.83 -0.31
N PHE A 2 8.98 -7.84 -0.88
CA PHE A 2 8.15 -9.02 -1.17
C PHE A 2 8.67 -9.84 -2.38
N ASN A 3 8.51 -11.17 -2.35
CA ASN A 3 8.84 -12.08 -3.46
C ASN A 3 7.56 -12.45 -4.24
N PRO A 4 7.44 -12.19 -5.56
CA PRO A 4 6.25 -12.52 -6.37
C PRO A 4 5.89 -14.01 -6.40
N ASP A 5 6.84 -14.92 -6.14
CA ASP A 5 6.58 -16.37 -6.03
C ASP A 5 5.95 -16.76 -4.67
N THR A 6 5.80 -15.80 -3.76
CA THR A 6 5.17 -16.06 -2.46
C THR A 6 3.70 -16.40 -2.67
N PRO A 7 3.22 -17.54 -2.16
CA PRO A 7 1.80 -17.87 -2.22
C PRO A 7 0.95 -16.78 -1.56
N VAL A 8 -0.08 -16.28 -2.25
CA VAL A 8 -1.02 -15.26 -1.73
C VAL A 8 -1.63 -15.66 -0.38
N ALA A 9 -1.80 -16.96 -0.14
CA ALA A 9 -2.27 -17.52 1.14
C ALA A 9 -1.31 -17.26 2.33
N ALA A 10 -0.03 -16.99 2.08
CA ALA A 10 0.95 -16.62 3.09
C ALA A 10 0.96 -15.12 3.38
N CYS A 11 0.09 -14.35 2.73
CA CYS A 11 0.11 -12.90 2.73
C CYS A 11 -1.19 -12.31 3.28
N GLN A 12 -1.11 -11.04 3.66
CA GLN A 12 -2.22 -10.17 4.01
C GLN A 12 -1.95 -8.78 3.43
N ALA A 13 -3.01 -8.00 3.25
CA ALA A 13 -2.89 -6.62 2.81
C ALA A 13 -3.48 -5.67 3.85
N VAL A 14 -2.91 -4.46 3.92
CA VAL A 14 -3.47 -3.34 4.69
C VAL A 14 -3.92 -2.27 3.72
N VAL A 15 -5.16 -1.80 3.85
CA VAL A 15 -5.65 -0.67 3.05
C VAL A 15 -5.02 0.63 3.55
N ILE A 16 -4.34 1.33 2.67
CA ILE A 16 -3.55 2.55 2.94
C ILE A 16 -4.05 3.77 2.19
N ASP A 17 -5.08 3.61 1.34
CA ASP A 17 -5.80 4.73 0.74
C ASP A 17 -6.54 5.54 1.83
N PRO A 18 -6.13 6.79 2.11
CA PRO A 18 -6.67 7.61 3.19
C PRO A 18 -8.14 8.03 2.96
N ALA A 19 -8.65 7.96 1.72
CA ALA A 19 -10.03 8.28 1.37
C ALA A 19 -10.94 7.05 1.40
N HIS A 20 -10.40 5.84 1.38
CA HIS A 20 -11.20 4.62 1.34
C HIS A 20 -11.82 4.30 2.71
N GLN A 21 -13.08 3.84 2.72
CA GLN A 21 -13.82 3.48 3.96
C GLN A 21 -13.15 2.36 4.78
N ARG A 22 -12.28 1.57 4.13
CA ARG A 22 -11.52 0.46 4.74
C ARG A 22 -10.13 0.86 5.22
N PHE A 23 -9.75 2.14 5.20
CA PHE A 23 -8.43 2.61 5.62
C PHE A 23 -7.99 1.99 6.96
N GLY A 24 -6.81 1.36 6.97
CA GLY A 24 -6.23 0.65 8.12
C GLY A 24 -6.76 -0.75 8.39
N GLN A 25 -7.75 -1.24 7.63
CA GLN A 25 -8.22 -2.62 7.76
C GLN A 25 -7.24 -3.59 7.11
N VAL A 26 -7.08 -4.74 7.76
CA VAL A 26 -6.32 -5.89 7.25
C VAL A 26 -7.28 -6.81 6.50
N ALA A 27 -6.85 -7.28 5.33
CA ALA A 27 -7.61 -8.22 4.52
C ALA A 27 -6.74 -9.41 4.10
N ALA A 28 -7.40 -10.54 3.84
CA ALA A 28 -6.76 -11.67 3.17
C ALA A 28 -6.65 -11.38 1.67
N ILE A 29 -5.56 -11.83 1.06
CA ILE A 29 -5.36 -11.72 -0.39
C ILE A 29 -5.90 -12.99 -1.05
N ARG A 30 -6.81 -12.83 -2.02
CA ARG A 30 -7.38 -13.90 -2.84
C ARG A 30 -6.54 -14.18 -4.07
N TYR A 31 -6.14 -13.12 -4.76
CA TYR A 31 -5.23 -13.14 -5.90
C TYR A 31 -4.44 -11.84 -5.95
N HIS A 32 -3.38 -11.87 -6.73
CA HIS A 32 -2.67 -10.67 -7.11
C HIS A 32 -2.25 -10.78 -8.58
N ASP A 33 -2.63 -9.77 -9.35
CA ASP A 33 -2.21 -9.65 -10.74
C ASP A 33 -0.90 -8.85 -10.82
N TRP A 34 0.20 -9.59 -10.73
CA TRP A 34 1.55 -9.04 -10.81
C TRP A 34 1.94 -8.57 -12.22
N GLN A 35 1.21 -8.99 -13.27
CA GLN A 35 1.70 -8.87 -14.65
C GLN A 35 1.08 -7.70 -15.41
N GLU A 36 -0.18 -7.33 -15.17
CA GLU A 36 -0.82 -6.29 -15.98
C GLU A 36 -1.02 -4.96 -15.23
N TYR A 37 -1.44 -4.96 -13.96
CA TYR A 37 -1.91 -3.72 -13.30
C TYR A 37 -1.56 -3.57 -11.81
N GLY A 38 -0.95 -4.57 -11.16
CA GLY A 38 -0.68 -4.51 -9.71
C GLY A 38 -1.97 -4.50 -8.88
N VAL A 39 -2.94 -5.33 -9.26
CA VAL A 39 -4.26 -5.38 -8.61
C VAL A 39 -4.34 -6.51 -7.59
N LEU A 40 -4.78 -6.17 -6.39
CA LEU A 40 -5.03 -7.04 -5.24
C LEU A 40 -6.51 -7.35 -5.11
N GLY A 41 -6.88 -8.63 -5.26
CA GLY A 41 -8.20 -9.10 -4.86
C GLY A 41 -8.23 -9.37 -3.36
N LEU A 42 -8.97 -8.57 -2.60
CA LEU A 42 -9.02 -8.66 -1.13
C LEU A 42 -10.34 -9.27 -0.62
N THR A 43 -10.27 -9.93 0.54
CA THR A 43 -11.42 -10.35 1.35
C THR A 43 -11.26 -9.86 2.78
N PHE A 44 -12.22 -9.09 3.26
CA PHE A 44 -12.25 -8.51 4.60
C PHE A 44 -12.87 -9.49 5.61
N PRO A 45 -12.62 -9.31 6.92
CA PRO A 45 -13.17 -10.19 7.97
C PRO A 45 -14.71 -10.28 7.98
N CYS A 46 -15.40 -9.26 7.47
CA CYS A 46 -16.85 -9.24 7.34
C CYS A 46 -17.39 -10.05 6.13
N GLY A 47 -16.51 -10.66 5.33
CA GLY A 47 -16.86 -11.41 4.12
C GLY A 47 -16.95 -10.57 2.85
N GLU A 48 -16.98 -9.24 2.96
CA GLU A 48 -16.91 -8.35 1.79
C GLU A 48 -15.60 -8.50 1.04
N THR A 49 -15.66 -8.25 -0.27
CA THR A 49 -14.51 -8.34 -1.17
C THR A 49 -14.38 -7.06 -2.00
N GLY A 50 -13.17 -6.78 -2.47
CA GLY A 50 -12.89 -5.65 -3.35
C GLY A 50 -11.54 -5.79 -4.05
N GLU A 51 -11.30 -4.93 -5.02
CA GLU A 51 -10.03 -4.82 -5.74
C GLU A 51 -9.32 -3.52 -5.36
N PHE A 52 -8.00 -3.59 -5.19
CA PHE A 52 -7.17 -2.48 -4.75
C PHE A 52 -5.88 -2.46 -5.54
N ARG A 53 -5.33 -1.27 -5.81
CA ARG A 53 -4.00 -1.16 -6.41
C ARG A 53 -2.89 -1.31 -5.37
N ASP A 54 -1.85 -2.06 -5.71
CA ASP A 54 -0.66 -2.27 -4.90
C ASP A 54 0.40 -1.17 -5.05
N GLY A 55 0.32 -0.39 -6.14
CA GLY A 55 1.26 0.68 -6.49
C GLY A 55 2.71 0.24 -6.72
N LEU A 56 2.97 -1.03 -7.05
CA LEU A 56 4.31 -1.56 -7.28
C LEU A 56 4.80 -1.41 -8.72
N LEU A 57 3.91 -1.23 -9.69
CA LEU A 57 4.30 -0.92 -11.07
C LEU A 57 5.01 0.43 -11.15
N SER A 58 6.25 0.43 -11.63
CA SER A 58 7.12 1.62 -11.71
C SER A 58 6.62 2.65 -12.73
N ASP A 59 5.93 2.18 -13.77
CA ASP A 59 5.39 3.04 -14.82
C ASP A 59 4.00 3.59 -14.49
N ASP A 60 3.31 3.03 -13.50
CA ASP A 60 2.03 3.56 -13.01
C ASP A 60 2.27 4.80 -12.13
N LEU A 61 1.51 5.85 -12.41
CA LEU A 61 1.57 7.14 -11.72
C LEU A 61 0.55 7.23 -10.59
N GLU A 62 -0.29 6.21 -10.43
CA GLU A 62 -1.22 6.12 -9.32
C GLU A 62 -0.53 5.72 -8.01
N LEU A 63 -1.07 6.26 -6.92
CA LEU A 63 -0.65 5.91 -5.56
C LEU A 63 -1.25 4.54 -5.17
N PRO A 64 -0.52 3.76 -4.35
CA PRO A 64 -1.03 2.49 -3.84
C PRO A 64 -2.27 2.70 -2.96
N GLN A 65 -3.24 1.79 -3.07
CA GLN A 65 -4.43 1.76 -2.22
C GLN A 65 -4.33 0.72 -1.10
N ALA A 66 -3.56 -0.35 -1.34
CA ALA A 66 -3.25 -1.36 -0.35
C ALA A 66 -1.78 -1.76 -0.45
N THR A 67 -1.20 -2.21 0.66
CA THR A 67 0.17 -2.75 0.69
C THR A 67 0.16 -4.16 1.23
N VAL A 68 1.04 -5.01 0.68
CA VAL A 68 1.13 -6.44 0.99
C VAL A 68 2.20 -6.70 2.05
N PHE A 69 1.91 -7.62 2.96
CA PHE A 69 2.82 -8.14 3.97
C PHE A 69 2.79 -9.66 3.97
N HIS A 70 3.90 -10.31 4.34
CA HIS A 70 3.82 -11.71 4.73
C HIS A 70 3.17 -11.82 6.10
N ARG A 71 2.38 -12.87 6.34
CA ARG A 71 1.73 -13.12 7.63
C ARG A 71 2.71 -13.29 8.79
N LYS A 72 3.94 -13.73 8.50
CA LYS A 72 5.03 -13.82 9.50
C LYS A 72 5.50 -12.44 9.98
N ASP A 73 5.27 -11.39 9.20
CA ASP A 73 5.64 -10.00 9.50
C ASP A 73 4.50 -9.29 10.26
N ALA A 74 3.80 -10.01 11.14
CA ALA A 74 2.64 -9.50 11.89
C ALA A 74 2.97 -8.25 12.72
N ALA A 75 4.20 -8.15 13.23
CA ALA A 75 4.66 -6.97 13.95
C ALA A 75 4.64 -5.70 13.08
N ASP A 76 5.00 -5.82 11.80
CA ASP A 76 5.07 -4.68 10.87
C ASP A 76 3.64 -4.22 10.49
N ILE A 77 2.73 -5.17 10.29
CA ILE A 77 1.30 -4.89 10.12
C ILE A 77 0.75 -4.11 11.33
N LEU A 78 1.01 -4.59 12.55
CA LEU A 78 0.55 -3.94 13.77
C LEU A 78 1.13 -2.53 13.94
N ARG A 79 2.43 -2.35 13.64
CA ARG A 79 3.05 -1.02 13.66
C ARG A 79 2.42 -0.09 12.63
N LEU A 80 2.20 -0.56 11.41
CA LEU A 80 1.54 0.25 10.40
C LEU A 80 0.14 0.65 10.86
N GLN A 81 -0.68 -0.30 11.33
CA GLN A 81 -2.03 -0.01 11.82
C GLN A 81 -2.04 1.01 12.97
N ALA A 82 -1.10 0.93 13.91
CA ALA A 82 -0.97 1.89 14.99
C ALA A 82 -0.58 3.31 14.51
N ASN A 83 0.21 3.41 13.44
CA ASN A 83 0.69 4.68 12.89
C ASN A 83 -0.27 5.29 11.85
N LEU A 84 -1.08 4.49 11.14
CA LEU A 84 -1.95 4.94 10.06
C LEU A 84 -2.85 6.14 10.42
N PRO A 85 -3.48 6.21 11.62
CA PRO A 85 -4.25 7.39 12.02
C PRO A 85 -3.42 8.68 12.05
N GLN A 86 -2.15 8.60 12.46
CA GLN A 86 -1.25 9.74 12.58
C GLN A 86 -0.73 10.20 11.22
N ILE A 87 -0.44 9.25 10.32
CA ILE A 87 0.09 9.55 8.98
C ILE A 87 -1.00 9.80 7.93
N ARG A 88 -2.29 9.57 8.24
CA ARG A 88 -3.42 9.78 7.32
C ARG A 88 -3.43 11.16 6.67
N PRO A 89 -3.20 12.28 7.38
CA PRO A 89 -3.18 13.60 6.75
C PRO A 89 -2.04 13.74 5.73
N THR A 90 -0.88 13.14 6.01
CA THR A 90 0.26 13.13 5.10
C THR A 90 -0.03 12.30 3.84
N LEU A 91 -0.64 11.12 3.99
CA LEU A 91 -1.06 10.31 2.83
C LEU A 91 -2.13 11.02 1.98
N ALA A 92 -3.07 11.72 2.62
CA ALA A 92 -4.11 12.50 1.94
C ALA A 92 -3.51 13.66 1.14
N ALA A 93 -2.48 14.32 1.67
CA ALA A 93 -1.77 15.38 0.95
C ALA A 93 -1.11 14.86 -0.34
N PHE A 94 -0.48 13.67 -0.31
CA PHE A 94 0.05 13.05 -1.53
C PHE A 94 -1.04 12.73 -2.55
N THR A 95 -2.19 12.23 -2.10
CA THR A 95 -3.32 11.91 -2.97
C THR A 95 -3.86 13.16 -3.67
N ALA A 96 -3.99 14.27 -2.93
CA ALA A 96 -4.41 15.56 -3.49
C ALA A 96 -3.40 16.11 -4.52
N VAL A 97 -2.10 15.97 -4.25
CA VAL A 97 -1.05 16.36 -5.21
C VAL A 97 -1.19 15.51 -6.46
N VAL A 98 -1.06 14.18 -6.37
CA VAL A 98 -1.03 13.28 -7.54
C VAL A 98 -2.31 13.34 -8.39
N GLY A 99 -3.47 13.64 -7.78
CA GLY A 99 -4.74 13.85 -8.49
C GLY A 99 -4.83 15.13 -9.33
N THR A 100 -3.82 16.01 -9.30
CA THR A 100 -3.78 17.22 -10.14
C THR A 100 -3.37 16.84 -11.58
N GLU A 101 -4.27 17.08 -12.55
CA GLU A 101 -4.16 16.61 -13.94
C GLU A 101 -2.90 17.08 -14.69
N ASP A 102 -2.32 18.23 -14.30
CA ASP A 102 -1.19 18.85 -14.98
C ASP A 102 0.19 18.55 -14.36
N LEU A 103 0.29 17.66 -13.38
CA LEU A 103 1.58 17.35 -12.78
C LEU A 103 2.50 16.55 -13.72
N PRO A 104 3.74 17.02 -13.95
CA PRO A 104 4.70 16.27 -14.74
C PRO A 104 4.94 14.88 -14.15
N ARG A 105 5.21 13.91 -15.02
CA ARG A 105 5.42 12.51 -14.66
C ARG A 105 6.44 12.33 -13.52
N GLU A 106 7.55 13.06 -13.59
CA GLU A 106 8.64 13.01 -12.60
C GLU A 106 8.17 13.41 -11.20
N PHE A 107 7.30 14.43 -11.10
CA PHE A 107 6.73 14.83 -9.80
C PHE A 107 5.82 13.75 -9.23
N ARG A 108 4.99 13.11 -10.07
CA ARG A 108 4.12 12.01 -9.63
C ARG A 108 4.93 10.80 -9.17
N GLN A 109 6.01 10.46 -9.88
CA GLN A 109 6.95 9.41 -9.46
C GLN A 109 7.67 9.75 -8.15
N SER A 110 8.09 11.00 -7.98
CA SER A 110 8.69 11.48 -6.72
C SER A 110 7.68 11.43 -5.57
N ALA A 111 6.43 11.82 -5.80
CA ALA A 111 5.36 11.76 -4.81
C ALA A 111 5.04 10.31 -4.39
N LYS A 112 4.95 9.39 -5.35
CA LYS A 112 4.79 7.95 -5.09
C LYS A 112 5.97 7.38 -4.29
N SER A 113 7.19 7.76 -4.62
CA SER A 113 8.39 7.35 -3.86
C SER A 113 8.35 7.87 -2.42
N ALA A 114 7.97 9.14 -2.22
CA ALA A 114 7.83 9.74 -0.91
C ALA A 114 6.67 9.12 -0.10
N PHE A 115 5.57 8.77 -0.76
CA PHE A 115 4.47 8.03 -0.16
C PHE A 115 4.97 6.70 0.43
N TRP A 116 5.74 5.93 -0.33
CA TRP A 116 6.32 4.67 0.13
C TRP A 116 7.29 4.85 1.30
N GLU A 117 8.08 5.94 1.32
CA GLU A 117 8.93 6.26 2.48
C GLU A 117 8.12 6.48 3.76
N VAL A 118 6.94 7.11 3.68
CA VAL A 118 6.05 7.28 4.83
C VAL A 118 5.56 5.94 5.34
N ILE A 119 5.10 5.05 4.45
CA ILE A 119 4.65 3.70 4.82
C ILE A 119 5.78 2.88 5.46
N ARG A 120 6.99 2.90 4.88
CA ARG A 120 8.16 2.17 5.43
C ARG A 120 8.58 2.68 6.80
N LYS A 121 8.56 3.99 7.02
CA LYS A 121 8.80 4.56 8.35
C LYS A 121 7.75 4.10 9.35
N ALA A 122 6.49 4.00 8.93
CA ALA A 122 5.38 3.55 9.79
C ALA A 122 5.43 2.05 10.12
N THR A 123 6.02 1.20 9.26
CA THR A 123 6.26 -0.22 9.54
C THR A 123 7.51 -0.46 10.40
N GLY A 124 8.35 0.56 10.59
CA GLY A 124 9.61 0.47 11.31
C GLY A 124 10.77 -0.07 10.46
N GLU A 125 10.61 -0.13 9.13
CA GLU A 125 11.74 -0.36 8.22
C GLU A 125 12.67 0.86 8.26
N GLN A 126 13.61 0.88 9.20
CA GLN A 126 14.76 1.77 9.10
C GLN A 126 15.68 1.20 8.02
N ARG A 127 16.04 2.03 7.02
CA ARG A 127 17.18 1.71 6.15
C ARG A 127 18.35 1.37 7.08
N ALA A 128 18.79 0.11 7.09
CA ALA A 128 20.14 -0.17 7.51
C ALA A 128 21.03 0.71 6.63
N ALA A 129 21.64 1.73 7.22
CA ALA A 129 22.66 2.50 6.55
C ALA A 129 23.77 1.51 6.19
N ALA A 130 23.88 1.22 4.90
CA ALA A 130 25.01 0.49 4.33
C ALA A 130 26.26 1.37 4.39
#